data_AF-A0A6G6WBH3-F1
#
_entry.id   AF-A0A6G6WBH3-F1
#
_cell.length_a   1.000
_cell.length_b   1.000
_cell.length_c   1.000
_cell.angle_alpha   90.00
_cell.angle_beta   90.00
_cell.angle_gamma   90.00
#
_symmetry.space_group_name_H-M   'P 1'
#
loop_
_entity.id
_entity.type
_entity.pdbx_description
1 polymer ?
#
loop_
_entity_poly.entity_id
_entity_poly.type
_entity_poly.pdbx_seq_one_letter_code
_entity_poly.pdbx_strand_id
1 'polypeptide(L)'
;MTTPFGPQLIGETEKSLGAVLRRHLADVDLTEPQWVTLRVADQLSGERLPTGLAPEVADRAHFEDAAELVAGLVERGLLREDRLTDQGARLLHRTQAALATDTRSIWDGLDADDVGAAERVLGEVVTRARRVLERA
;
A
#
# COMPACT_ATOMS: atom_id res chain seq x y z
N MET A 1 -8.64 -25.94 11.46
CA MET A 1 -9.29 -25.00 12.41
C MET A 1 -9.46 -23.68 11.69
N THR A 2 -10.61 -23.05 11.76
CA THR A 2 -10.86 -21.74 11.16
C THR A 2 -10.48 -20.63 12.14
N THR A 3 -9.67 -19.66 11.70
CA THR A 3 -9.39 -18.44 12.48
C THR A 3 -10.63 -17.53 12.39
N PRO A 4 -11.24 -17.13 13.52
CA PRO A 4 -12.40 -16.24 13.49
C PRO A 4 -12.01 -14.84 12.99
N PHE A 5 -12.96 -14.11 12.42
CA PHE A 5 -12.73 -12.73 12.01
C PHE A 5 -12.31 -11.86 13.21
N GLY A 6 -11.18 -11.18 13.07
CA GLY A 6 -10.59 -10.36 14.14
C GLY A 6 -9.12 -10.06 13.88
N PRO A 7 -8.42 -9.43 14.84
CA PRO A 7 -7.04 -8.97 14.66
C PRO A 7 -6.06 -10.07 14.21
N GLN A 8 -6.25 -11.31 14.69
CA GLN A 8 -5.40 -12.43 14.30
C GLN A 8 -5.57 -12.79 12.82
N LEU A 9 -6.81 -12.95 12.34
CA LEU A 9 -7.08 -13.23 10.94
C LEU A 9 -6.55 -12.09 10.05
N ILE A 10 -6.83 -10.84 10.42
CA ILE A 10 -6.37 -9.66 9.67
C ILE A 10 -4.83 -9.66 9.58
N GLY A 11 -4.13 -9.86 10.69
CA GLY A 11 -2.66 -9.89 10.69
C GLY A 11 -2.08 -11.07 9.93
N GLU A 12 -2.74 -12.24 9.93
CA GLU A 12 -2.34 -13.39 9.12
C GLU A 12 -2.55 -13.13 7.63
N THR A 13 -3.68 -12.51 7.26
CA THR A 13 -3.97 -12.08 5.88
C THR A 13 -2.93 -11.07 5.39
N GLU A 14 -2.68 -10.01 6.15
CA GLU A 14 -1.68 -8.97 5.83
C GLU A 14 -0.30 -9.59 5.63
N LYS A 15 0.17 -10.41 6.57
CA LYS A 15 1.50 -11.06 6.48
C LYS A 15 1.62 -11.98 5.29
N SER A 16 0.56 -12.72 4.96
CA SER A 16 0.55 -13.62 3.80
C SER A 16 0.61 -12.84 2.50
N LEU A 17 -0.22 -11.80 2.35
CA LEU A 17 -0.20 -10.93 1.17
C LEU A 17 1.12 -10.16 1.06
N GLY A 18 1.68 -9.68 2.18
CA GLY A 18 2.99 -9.03 2.23
C GLY A 18 4.13 -9.97 1.83
N ALA A 19 4.07 -11.26 2.20
CA ALA A 19 5.05 -12.24 1.75
C ALA A 19 5.00 -12.45 0.23
N VAL A 20 3.81 -12.49 -0.36
CA VAL A 20 3.64 -12.54 -1.80
C VAL A 20 4.19 -11.27 -2.45
N LEU A 21 3.82 -10.09 -1.95
CA LEU A 21 4.32 -8.81 -2.45
C LEU A 21 5.85 -8.75 -2.44
N ARG A 22 6.50 -9.07 -1.33
CA ARG A 22 7.97 -9.03 -1.21
C ARG A 22 8.68 -9.90 -2.23
N ARG A 23 8.10 -11.04 -2.60
CA ARG A 23 8.63 -11.89 -3.68
C ARG A 23 8.67 -11.14 -5.01
N HIS A 24 7.62 -10.39 -5.36
CA HIS A 24 7.59 -9.61 -6.60
C HIS A 24 8.50 -8.38 -6.56
N LEU A 25 8.62 -7.75 -5.38
CA LEU A 25 9.44 -6.55 -5.25
C LEU A 25 10.95 -6.84 -5.31
N ALA A 26 11.37 -8.05 -4.92
CA ALA A 26 12.76 -8.48 -5.01
C ALA A 26 13.32 -8.40 -6.44
N ASP A 27 12.51 -8.69 -7.45
CA ASP A 27 12.92 -8.68 -8.86
C ASP A 27 13.15 -7.25 -9.42
N VAL A 28 12.64 -6.23 -8.73
CA VAL A 28 12.70 -4.83 -9.14
C VAL A 28 13.45 -3.94 -8.14
N ASP A 29 14.15 -4.57 -7.19
CA ASP A 29 14.95 -3.90 -6.16
C ASP A 29 14.13 -2.86 -5.36
N LEU A 30 12.86 -3.16 -5.07
CA LEU A 30 12.01 -2.30 -4.23
C LEU A 30 11.79 -2.96 -2.87
N THR A 31 11.74 -2.13 -1.83
CA THR A 31 11.20 -2.55 -0.54
C THR A 31 9.69 -2.32 -0.47
N GLU A 32 9.01 -2.97 0.46
CA GLU A 32 7.58 -2.78 0.68
C GLU A 32 7.22 -1.33 1.06
N PRO A 33 7.96 -0.64 1.96
CA PRO A 33 7.71 0.79 2.22
C PRO A 33 7.91 1.70 1.00
N GLN A 34 8.91 1.42 0.16
CA GLN A 34 9.12 2.14 -1.10
C GLN A 34 7.96 1.90 -2.08
N TRP A 35 7.49 0.66 -2.20
CA TRP A 35 6.32 0.31 -3.00
C TRP A 35 5.06 1.06 -2.56
N VAL A 36 4.76 1.04 -1.25
CA VAL A 36 3.62 1.76 -0.67
C VAL A 36 3.75 3.27 -0.92
N THR A 37 4.95 3.83 -0.77
CA THR A 37 5.21 5.26 -1.06
C THR A 37 4.90 5.61 -2.51
N LEU A 38 5.32 4.79 -3.49
CA LEU A 38 4.98 4.99 -4.91
C LEU A 38 3.48 4.87 -5.17
N ARG A 39 2.78 3.96 -4.48
CA ARG A 39 1.31 3.81 -4.56
C ARG A 39 0.58 5.04 -4.03
N VAL A 40 1.04 5.63 -2.93
CA VAL A 40 0.46 6.87 -2.39
C VAL A 40 0.68 8.02 -3.38
N ALA A 41 1.90 8.14 -3.94
CA ALA A 41 2.19 9.15 -4.96
C ALA A 41 1.31 9.03 -6.21
N ASP A 42 1.01 7.80 -6.64
CA ASP A 42 0.12 7.50 -7.77
C ASP A 42 -1.34 7.88 -7.48
N GLN A 43 -1.84 7.52 -6.28
CA GLN A 43 -3.20 7.82 -5.85
C GLN A 43 -3.46 9.33 -5.73
N LEU A 44 -2.44 10.08 -5.31
CA LEU A 44 -2.48 11.54 -5.18
C LEU A 44 -2.06 12.26 -6.47
N SER A 45 -1.86 11.52 -7.56
CA SER A 45 -1.43 12.10 -8.83
C SER A 45 -2.45 13.13 -9.32
N GLY A 46 -1.97 14.35 -9.58
CA GLY A 46 -2.80 15.48 -9.99
C GLY A 46 -3.28 16.36 -8.84
N GLU A 47 -3.14 15.92 -7.59
CA GLU A 47 -3.42 16.75 -6.42
C GLU A 47 -2.30 17.76 -6.16
N ARG A 48 -2.64 18.83 -5.44
CA ARG A 48 -1.67 19.78 -4.88
C ARG A 48 -1.46 19.40 -3.42
N LEU A 49 -0.23 19.02 -3.08
CA LEU A 49 0.15 18.64 -1.72
C LEU A 49 0.87 19.82 -1.06
N PRO A 50 0.20 20.62 -0.20
CA PRO A 50 0.80 21.83 0.36
C PRO A 50 2.01 21.54 1.25
N THR A 51 2.03 20.37 1.87
CA THR A 51 3.06 19.89 2.80
C THR A 51 3.97 18.81 2.21
N GLY A 52 3.79 18.48 0.92
CA GLY A 52 4.51 17.44 0.22
C GLY A 52 3.99 16.01 0.46
N LEU A 53 4.64 15.03 -0.16
CA LEU A 53 4.25 13.61 -0.15
C LEU A 53 4.55 12.91 1.17
N ALA A 54 5.64 13.26 1.85
CA ALA A 54 6.09 12.54 3.05
C ALA A 54 5.04 12.54 4.19
N PRO A 55 4.37 13.66 4.53
CA PRO A 55 3.29 13.65 5.51
C PRO A 55 2.10 12.76 5.09
N GLU A 56 1.76 12.73 3.80
CA GLU A 56 0.66 11.89 3.28
C GLU A 56 0.98 10.39 3.38
N VAL A 57 2.26 10.03 3.22
CA VAL A 57 2.78 8.67 3.39
C VAL A 57 2.79 8.30 4.89
N ALA A 58 3.30 9.19 5.75
CA ALA A 58 3.29 8.96 7.19
C ALA A 58 1.87 8.76 7.74
N ASP A 59 0.90 9.55 7.27
CA ASP A 59 -0.50 9.44 7.68
C ASP A 59 -1.15 8.13 7.21
N ARG A 60 -0.98 7.76 5.93
CA ARG A 60 -1.66 6.59 5.35
C ARG A 60 -1.01 5.26 5.72
N ALA A 61 0.32 5.22 5.83
CA ALA A 61 1.09 3.99 6.01
C ALA A 61 1.69 3.86 7.41
N HIS A 62 1.58 4.89 8.25
CA HIS A 62 2.16 4.93 9.60
C HIS A 62 3.68 4.68 9.62
N PHE A 63 4.39 5.09 8.55
CA PHE A 63 5.85 5.03 8.48
C PHE A 63 6.48 6.23 9.18
N GLU A 64 7.29 5.97 10.20
CA GLU A 64 8.04 7.00 10.94
C GLU A 64 9.15 7.63 10.07
N ASP A 65 9.67 6.88 9.10
CA ASP A 65 10.76 7.23 8.18
C ASP A 65 10.27 7.73 6.81
N ALA A 66 9.02 8.19 6.71
CA ALA A 66 8.40 8.59 5.43
C ALA A 66 9.22 9.61 4.61
N ALA A 67 9.89 10.55 5.28
CA ALA A 67 10.75 11.53 4.61
C ALA A 67 11.98 10.88 3.96
N GLU A 68 12.60 9.91 4.63
CA GLU A 68 13.75 9.16 4.12
C GLU A 68 13.33 8.25 2.96
N LEU A 69 12.16 7.63 3.04
CA LEU A 69 11.58 6.83 1.95
C LEU A 69 11.36 7.67 0.68
N VAL A 70 10.78 8.87 0.82
CA VAL A 70 10.58 9.79 -0.31
C VAL A 70 11.93 10.23 -0.89
N ALA A 71 12.88 10.64 -0.05
CA ALA A 71 14.22 11.06 -0.50
C ALA A 71 14.94 9.95 -1.26
N GLY A 72 14.95 8.71 -0.74
CA GLY A 72 15.56 7.57 -1.42
C GLY A 72 14.91 7.24 -2.78
N LEU A 73 13.61 7.44 -2.92
CA LEU A 73 12.91 7.27 -4.21
C LEU A 73 13.20 8.41 -5.20
N VAL A 74 13.47 9.63 -4.71
CA VAL A 74 13.95 10.75 -5.52
C VAL A 74 15.38 10.48 -6.01
N GLU A 75 16.28 10.01 -5.15
CA GLU A 75 17.65 9.63 -5.53
C GLU A 75 17.68 8.52 -6.60
N ARG A 76 16.72 7.59 -6.54
CA ARG A 76 16.51 6.54 -7.54
C ARG A 76 15.84 7.03 -8.84
N GLY A 77 15.46 8.31 -8.91
CA GLY A 77 14.78 8.89 -10.07
C GLY A 77 13.35 8.37 -10.29
N LEU A 78 12.73 7.76 -9.28
CA LEU A 78 11.35 7.25 -9.34
C LEU A 78 10.33 8.32 -8.95
N LEU A 79 10.75 9.26 -8.10
CA LEU A 79 10.00 10.47 -7.75
C LEU A 79 10.75 11.72 -8.20
N ARG A 80 9.98 12.78 -8.46
CA ARG A 80 10.48 14.15 -8.59
C ARG A 80 9.50 15.07 -7.89
N GLU A 81 10.01 15.85 -6.93
CA GLU A 81 9.17 16.58 -5.97
C GLU A 81 8.24 15.55 -5.28
N ASP A 82 6.93 15.69 -5.43
CA ASP A 82 5.93 14.83 -4.80
C ASP A 82 5.24 13.87 -5.78
N ARG A 83 5.82 13.66 -6.96
CA ARG A 83 5.17 12.95 -8.07
C ARG A 83 6.04 11.87 -8.67
N LEU A 84 5.39 10.85 -9.21
CA LEU A 84 6.05 9.84 -10.04
C LEU A 84 6.71 10.50 -11.25
N THR A 85 7.96 10.11 -11.52
CA THR A 85 8.56 10.32 -12.84
C THR A 85 7.95 9.32 -13.84
N ASP A 86 8.19 9.51 -15.13
CA ASP A 86 7.78 8.52 -16.13
C ASP A 86 8.41 7.13 -15.87
N GLN A 87 9.63 7.10 -15.32
CA GLN A 87 10.28 5.87 -14.90
C GLN A 87 9.56 5.25 -13.70
N GLY A 88 9.23 6.06 -12.69
CA GLY A 88 8.46 5.64 -11.52
C GLY A 88 7.11 5.05 -11.90
N ALA A 89 6.34 5.75 -12.74
CA ALA A 89 5.05 5.28 -13.22
C ALA A 89 5.15 3.98 -14.03
N ARG A 90 6.13 3.87 -14.94
CA ARG A 90 6.36 2.62 -15.69
C ARG A 90 6.77 1.46 -14.80
N LEU A 91 7.60 1.69 -13.79
CA LEU A 91 7.99 0.66 -12.83
C LEU A 91 6.76 0.21 -12.03
N LEU A 92 6.05 1.17 -11.43
CA LEU A 92 4.86 0.93 -10.63
C LEU A 92 3.81 0.14 -11.40
N HIS A 93 3.38 0.61 -12.57
CA HIS A 93 2.32 -0.05 -13.35
C HIS A 93 2.72 -1.45 -13.82
N ARG A 94 3.98 -1.67 -14.22
CA ARG A 94 4.45 -3.01 -14.61
C ARG A 94 4.43 -3.97 -13.42
N THR A 95 4.91 -3.54 -12.26
CA THR A 95 4.88 -4.36 -11.05
C THR A 95 3.45 -4.62 -10.57
N GLN A 96 2.56 -3.62 -10.65
CA GLN A 96 1.13 -3.80 -10.35
C GLN A 96 0.48 -4.84 -11.27
N ALA A 97 0.73 -4.77 -12.58
CA ALA A 97 0.19 -5.72 -13.55
C ALA A 97 0.71 -7.14 -13.35
N ALA A 98 2.00 -7.30 -13.05
CA ALA A 98 2.59 -8.60 -12.71
C ALA A 98 1.96 -9.17 -11.43
N LEU A 99 1.89 -8.38 -10.36
CA LEU A 99 1.27 -8.77 -9.10
C LEU A 99 -0.20 -9.18 -9.30
N ALA A 100 -0.98 -8.40 -10.06
CA ALA A 100 -2.39 -8.72 -10.33
C ALA A 100 -2.55 -10.02 -11.13
N THR A 101 -1.61 -10.33 -12.03
CA THR A 101 -1.62 -11.58 -12.79
C THR A 101 -1.31 -12.77 -11.88
N ASP A 102 -0.27 -12.66 -11.08
CA ASP A 102 0.24 -13.77 -10.26
C ASP A 102 -0.61 -14.02 -9.00
N THR A 103 -1.30 -12.99 -8.50
CA THR A 103 -2.24 -13.12 -7.37
C THR A 103 -3.67 -13.37 -7.79
N ARG A 104 -3.96 -13.48 -9.10
CA ARG A 104 -5.33 -13.64 -9.59
C ARG A 104 -6.09 -14.77 -8.90
N SER A 105 -5.45 -15.93 -8.73
CA SER A 105 -6.07 -17.11 -8.09
C SER A 105 -6.42 -16.91 -6.61
N ILE A 106 -5.84 -15.91 -5.95
CA ILE A 106 -6.21 -15.52 -4.57
C ILE A 106 -7.57 -14.83 -4.56
N TRP A 107 -7.90 -14.09 -5.62
CA TRP A 107 -9.10 -13.26 -5.72
C TRP A 107 -10.22 -13.89 -6.54
N ASP A 108 -9.88 -14.76 -7.49
CA ASP A 108 -10.84 -15.43 -8.36
C ASP A 108 -11.81 -16.31 -7.56
N GLY A 109 -13.11 -16.16 -7.84
CA GLY A 109 -14.16 -16.98 -7.25
C GLY A 109 -14.59 -16.56 -5.83
N LEU A 110 -14.09 -15.43 -5.31
CA LEU A 110 -14.66 -14.82 -4.11
C LEU A 110 -16.08 -14.32 -4.40
N ASP A 111 -17.00 -14.58 -3.46
CA ASP A 111 -18.37 -14.10 -3.55
C ASP A 111 -18.45 -12.57 -3.41
N ALA A 112 -19.23 -11.93 -4.28
CA ALA A 112 -19.29 -10.47 -4.34
C ALA A 112 -19.94 -9.83 -3.09
N ASP A 113 -20.92 -10.51 -2.48
CA ASP A 113 -21.58 -10.03 -1.27
C ASP A 113 -20.64 -10.16 -0.07
N ASP A 114 -19.87 -11.25 0.01
CA ASP A 114 -18.83 -11.45 1.03
C ASP A 114 -17.70 -10.41 0.90
N VAL A 115 -17.22 -10.15 -0.33
CA VAL A 115 -16.23 -9.10 -0.58
C VAL A 115 -16.75 -7.73 -0.15
N GLY A 116 -17.99 -7.40 -0.52
CA GLY A 116 -18.63 -6.15 -0.10
C GLY A 116 -18.83 -6.06 1.41
N ALA A 117 -19.12 -7.18 2.09
CA ALA A 117 -19.21 -7.23 3.55
C ALA A 117 -17.84 -7.01 4.21
N ALA A 118 -16.80 -7.67 3.71
CA ALA A 118 -15.42 -7.49 4.18
C ALA A 118 -14.95 -6.04 4.01
N GLU A 119 -15.21 -5.42 2.86
CA GLU A 119 -14.87 -4.01 2.59
C GLU A 119 -15.49 -3.08 3.64
N ARG A 120 -16.81 -3.22 3.89
CA ARG A 120 -17.51 -2.40 4.89
C ARG A 120 -16.94 -2.58 6.30
N VAL A 121 -16.70 -3.83 6.71
CA VAL A 121 -16.21 -4.13 8.06
C VAL A 121 -14.78 -3.63 8.25
N LEU A 122 -13.88 -3.92 7.31
CA LEU A 122 -12.48 -3.48 7.39
C LEU A 122 -12.37 -1.95 7.33
N GLY A 123 -13.17 -1.29 6.48
CA GLY A 123 -13.24 0.17 6.42
C GLY A 123 -13.67 0.80 7.75
N GLU A 124 -14.66 0.22 8.44
CA GLU A 124 -15.07 0.67 9.76
C GLU A 124 -13.97 0.42 10.82
N VAL A 125 -13.26 -0.70 10.74
CA VAL A 125 -12.11 -0.98 11.64
C VAL A 125 -11.01 0.05 11.46
N VAL A 126 -10.61 0.38 10.23
CA VAL A 126 -9.62 1.43 9.93
C VAL A 126 -10.08 2.78 10.47
N THR A 127 -11.34 3.14 10.25
CA THR A 127 -11.92 4.39 10.75
C THR A 127 -11.86 4.48 12.28
N ARG A 128 -12.19 3.39 12.98
CA ARG A 128 -12.09 3.33 14.44
C ARG A 128 -10.66 3.37 14.94
N ALA A 129 -9.73 2.70 14.27
CA ALA A 129 -8.31 2.71 14.63
C ALA A 129 -7.74 4.13 14.57
N ARG A 130 -8.04 4.89 13.51
CA ARG A 130 -7.64 6.31 13.38
C ARG A 130 -8.13 7.18 14.53
N ARG A 131 -9.41 7.04 14.90
CA ARG A 131 -9.98 7.75 16.07
C ARG A 131 -9.30 7.40 17.39
N VAL A 132 -8.71 6.21 17.52
CA VAL A 132 -7.93 5.82 18.71
C VAL A 132 -6.58 6.52 18.70
N LEU A 133 -5.90 6.57 17.55
CA LEU A 133 -4.61 7.25 17.39
C LEU A 133 -4.71 8.76 17.61
N GLU A 134 -5.80 9.40 17.19
CA GLU A 134 -6.05 10.84 17.42
C GLU A 134 -6.23 11.22 18.91
N ARG A 135 -6.50 10.23 19.78
CA ARG A 135 -6.71 10.43 21.22
C ARG A 135 -5.45 10.16 22.05
N ALA A 136 -4.41 9.59 21.44
CA ALA A 136 -3.14 9.26 22.07
C ALA A 136 -2.18 10.45 22.02
#